data_AF-A0A972IQ03-F1
#
_entry.id   AF-A0A972IQ03-F1
#
_cell.length_a   1.000
_cell.length_b   1.000
_cell.length_c   1.000
_cell.angle_alpha   90.00
_cell.angle_beta   90.00
_cell.angle_gamma   90.00
#
_symmetry.space_group_name_H-M   'P 1'
#
loop_
_entity.id
_entity.type
_entity.pdbx_description
1 polymer ?
#
loop_
_entity_poly.entity_id
_entity_poly.type
_entity_poly.pdbx_seq_one_letter_code
_entity_poly.pdbx_strand_id
1 'polypeptide(L)'
;MQKQYDKTMNDKLFNVDRFKEGNEYERELEKAHELSIEAKSLILEFGDQVVFDNWFDYLKESVHSRIKAWNFMISFFDYDGHCLKVSDPYPFLGLLLNRLELSLDSDPASKDEEMMFETFDSIYIELLINAGIVKRDEYFDANPYTDEKLKIAAEKNK
;
A
#
# COMPACT_ATOMS: atom_id res chain seq x y z
N MET A 1 20.94 13.43 18.69
CA MET A 1 19.85 12.61 19.27
C MET A 1 19.18 11.92 18.10
N GLN A 2 19.24 10.60 18.00
CA GLN A 2 18.64 9.87 16.88
C GLN A 2 17.13 9.87 17.14
N LYS A 3 16.35 10.54 16.27
CA LYS A 3 14.90 10.56 16.40
C LYS A 3 14.36 9.15 16.15
N GLN A 4 13.37 8.72 16.93
CA GLN A 4 12.72 7.43 16.80
C GLN A 4 11.37 7.62 16.10
N TYR A 5 11.03 6.74 15.16
CA TYR A 5 9.72 6.72 14.52
C TYR A 5 8.64 6.37 15.56
N ASP A 6 7.64 7.24 15.71
CA ASP A 6 6.49 6.97 16.57
C ASP A 6 5.47 6.08 15.83
N LYS A 7 5.46 4.78 16.17
CA LYS A 7 4.56 3.81 15.55
C LYS A 7 3.07 4.13 15.73
N THR A 8 2.70 4.91 16.75
CA THR A 8 1.30 5.32 16.96
C THR A 8 0.80 6.26 15.88
N MET A 9 1.71 6.87 15.11
CA MET A 9 1.35 7.68 13.95
C MET A 9 0.67 6.87 12.85
N ASN A 10 0.99 5.58 12.71
CA ASN A 10 0.39 4.73 11.68
C ASN A 10 -1.12 4.55 11.91
N ASP A 11 -1.58 4.51 13.16
CA ASP A 11 -3.01 4.49 13.45
C ASP A 11 -3.70 5.77 12.97
N LYS A 12 -3.05 6.92 13.05
CA LYS A 12 -3.62 8.17 12.53
C LYS A 12 -3.68 8.18 11.01
N LEU A 13 -2.59 7.76 10.37
CA LEU A 13 -2.47 7.72 8.91
C LEU A 13 -3.46 6.73 8.27
N PHE A 14 -3.61 5.53 8.82
CA PHE A 14 -4.29 4.44 8.14
C PHE A 14 -5.68 4.08 8.69
N ASN A 15 -6.12 4.70 9.79
CA ASN A 15 -7.47 4.51 10.33
C ASN A 15 -8.47 5.58 9.87
N VAL A 16 -8.25 6.13 8.67
CA VAL A 16 -9.20 7.00 7.97
C VAL A 16 -10.20 6.12 7.23
N ASP A 17 -11.49 6.41 7.37
CA ASP A 17 -12.54 5.70 6.64
C ASP A 17 -12.77 6.35 5.28
N ARG A 18 -12.12 5.82 4.24
CA ARG A 18 -12.17 6.35 2.87
C ARG A 18 -13.50 6.06 2.17
N PHE A 19 -14.32 5.19 2.74
CA PHE A 19 -15.62 4.78 2.18
C PHE A 19 -16.79 5.40 2.94
N LYS A 20 -16.50 6.39 3.79
CA LYS A 20 -17.53 7.10 4.53
C LYS A 20 -18.43 7.89 3.58
N GLU A 21 -19.73 7.64 3.67
CA GLU A 21 -20.73 8.26 2.80
C GLU A 21 -21.41 9.48 3.46
N GLY A 22 -22.03 10.32 2.63
CA GLY A 22 -22.86 11.44 3.09
C GLY A 22 -22.06 12.69 3.48
N ASN A 23 -22.62 13.49 4.39
CA ASN A 23 -22.10 14.83 4.74
C ASN A 23 -20.71 14.81 5.41
N GLU A 24 -20.17 13.64 5.73
CA GLU A 24 -18.86 13.49 6.36
C GLU A 24 -17.75 13.18 5.34
N TYR A 25 -18.09 12.93 4.07
CA TYR A 25 -17.12 12.62 3.01
C TYR A 25 -16.08 13.74 2.80
N GLU A 26 -16.52 15.00 2.69
CA GLU A 26 -15.62 16.15 2.51
C GLU A 26 -14.63 16.29 3.69
N ARG A 27 -15.06 15.99 4.92
CA ARG A 27 -14.19 16.04 6.10
C ARG A 27 -13.13 14.95 6.08
N GLU A 28 -13.48 13.74 5.65
CA GLU A 28 -12.48 12.67 5.52
C GLU A 28 -11.48 12.95 4.38
N LEU A 29 -11.90 13.64 3.32
CA LEU A 29 -10.99 14.12 2.26
C LEU A 29 -10.01 15.19 2.77
N GLU A 30 -10.49 16.18 3.51
CA GLU A 30 -9.63 17.20 4.13
C GLU A 30 -8.62 16.55 5.09
N LYS A 31 -9.10 15.64 5.94
CA LYS A 31 -8.25 14.88 6.87
C LYS A 31 -7.23 14.02 6.14
N ALA A 32 -7.61 13.35 5.05
CA ALA A 32 -6.68 12.59 4.22
C ALA A 32 -5.57 13.47 3.63
N HIS A 33 -5.90 14.70 3.21
CA HIS A 33 -4.92 15.66 2.72
C HIS A 33 -3.93 16.08 3.81
N GLU A 34 -4.42 16.41 5.01
CA GLU A 34 -3.56 16.74 6.16
C GLU A 34 -2.60 15.59 6.50
N LEU A 35 -3.11 14.35 6.53
CA LEU A 35 -2.32 13.17 6.81
C LEU A 35 -1.30 12.86 5.70
N SER A 36 -1.57 13.23 4.44
CA SER A 36 -0.58 13.13 3.34
C SER A 36 0.61 14.08 3.59
N ILE A 37 0.37 15.28 4.11
CA ILE A 37 1.45 16.21 4.49
C ILE A 37 2.28 15.63 5.65
N GLU A 38 1.61 15.03 6.64
CA GLU A 38 2.27 14.39 7.78
C GLU A 38 3.10 13.18 7.33
N ALA A 39 2.57 12.32 6.46
CA ALA A 39 3.29 11.19 5.86
C ALA A 39 4.55 11.65 5.10
N LYS A 40 4.44 12.70 4.27
CA LYS A 40 5.58 13.30 3.56
C LYS A 40 6.64 13.83 4.52
N SER A 41 6.22 14.40 5.64
CA SER A 41 7.15 14.88 6.68
C SER A 41 7.90 13.72 7.35
N LEU A 42 7.23 12.59 7.60
CA LEU A 42 7.88 11.38 8.11
C LEU A 42 8.90 10.82 7.12
N ILE A 43 8.56 10.77 5.83
CA ILE A 43 9.46 10.30 4.76
C ILE A 43 10.71 11.19 4.70
N LEU A 44 10.55 12.52 4.74
CA LEU A 44 11.68 13.45 4.77
C LEU A 44 12.55 13.30 6.02
N GLU A 45 11.95 12.98 7.17
CA GLU A 45 12.65 12.88 8.45
C GLU A 45 13.40 11.56 8.61
N PHE A 46 12.79 10.44 8.22
CA PHE A 46 13.29 9.08 8.50
C PHE A 46 13.80 8.34 7.26
N GLY A 47 13.42 8.79 6.07
CA GLY A 47 13.75 8.15 4.79
C GLY A 47 12.78 7.03 4.39
N ASP A 48 12.74 6.78 3.08
CA ASP A 48 11.81 5.87 2.41
C ASP A 48 11.71 4.48 3.07
N GLN A 49 12.84 3.79 3.24
CA GLN A 49 12.85 2.42 3.76
C GLN A 49 12.33 2.34 5.20
N VAL A 50 12.71 3.29 6.07
CA VAL A 50 12.28 3.26 7.48
C VAL A 50 10.78 3.48 7.58
N VAL A 51 10.23 4.42 6.82
CA VAL A 51 8.79 4.67 6.80
C VAL A 51 8.04 3.47 6.22
N PHE A 52 8.52 2.93 5.10
CA PHE A 52 7.93 1.76 4.47
C PHE A 52 7.90 0.54 5.41
N ASP A 53 9.00 0.25 6.10
CA ASP A 53 9.06 -0.86 7.07
C ASP A 53 8.03 -0.67 8.19
N ASN A 54 7.86 0.56 8.70
CA ASN A 54 6.86 0.84 9.72
C ASN A 54 5.42 0.71 9.19
N TRP A 55 5.16 1.09 7.94
CA TRP A 55 3.85 0.91 7.31
C TRP A 55 3.57 -0.56 7.01
N PHE A 56 4.60 -1.33 6.64
CA PHE A 56 4.49 -2.78 6.45
C PHE A 56 4.22 -3.50 7.78
N ASP A 57 4.91 -3.12 8.86
CA ASP A 57 4.61 -3.60 10.22
C ASP A 57 3.13 -3.33 10.57
N TYR A 58 2.62 -2.14 10.24
CA TYR A 58 1.22 -1.79 10.48
C TYR A 58 0.23 -2.68 9.70
N LEU A 59 0.48 -2.90 8.41
CA LEU A 59 -0.30 -3.82 7.57
C LEU A 59 -0.32 -5.24 8.15
N LYS A 60 0.80 -5.67 8.73
CA LYS A 60 0.94 -6.98 9.36
C LYS A 60 0.17 -7.07 10.67
N GLU A 61 0.32 -6.09 11.55
CA GLU A 61 -0.12 -6.14 12.95
C GLU A 61 -1.54 -5.62 13.20
N SER A 62 -2.04 -4.69 12.39
CA SER A 62 -3.28 -3.94 12.69
C SER A 62 -4.39 -4.06 11.64
N VAL A 63 -4.04 -4.48 10.43
CA VAL A 63 -4.99 -4.62 9.31
C VAL A 63 -5.45 -6.08 9.21
N HIS A 64 -6.71 -6.37 9.53
CA HIS A 64 -7.22 -7.74 9.65
C HIS A 64 -8.52 -8.02 8.89
N SER A 65 -9.04 -7.04 8.16
CA SER A 65 -10.23 -7.22 7.33
C SER A 65 -10.00 -6.64 5.94
N ARG A 66 -10.69 -7.20 4.95
CA ARG A 66 -10.64 -6.76 3.56
C ARG A 66 -10.88 -5.26 3.40
N ILE A 67 -11.91 -4.73 4.07
CA ILE A 67 -12.23 -3.29 4.00
C ILE A 67 -11.13 -2.41 4.61
N LYS A 68 -10.49 -2.86 5.71
CA LYS A 68 -9.35 -2.14 6.29
C LYS A 68 -8.13 -2.20 5.37
N ALA A 69 -7.92 -3.32 4.69
CA ALA A 69 -6.84 -3.46 3.71
C ALA A 69 -7.05 -2.53 2.52
N TRP A 70 -8.29 -2.39 2.04
CA TRP A 70 -8.62 -1.44 0.99
C TRP A 70 -8.41 0.01 1.45
N ASN A 71 -8.91 0.39 2.63
CA ASN A 71 -8.63 1.71 3.22
C ASN A 71 -7.12 1.98 3.33
N PHE A 72 -6.36 1.01 3.84
CA PHE A 72 -4.91 1.09 3.94
C PHE A 72 -4.26 1.31 2.57
N MET A 73 -4.65 0.53 1.55
CA MET A 73 -4.09 0.62 0.20
C MET A 73 -4.32 2.00 -0.43
N ILE A 74 -5.52 2.55 -0.29
CA ILE A 74 -5.86 3.89 -0.81
C ILE A 74 -5.04 4.96 -0.09
N SER A 75 -4.98 4.91 1.24
CA SER A 75 -4.14 5.85 1.99
C SER A 75 -2.66 5.72 1.63
N PHE A 76 -2.14 4.50 1.52
CA PHE A 76 -0.77 4.24 1.09
C PHE A 76 -0.50 4.83 -0.30
N PHE A 77 -1.44 4.70 -1.23
CA PHE A 77 -1.35 5.29 -2.55
C PHE A 77 -1.31 6.83 -2.50
N ASP A 78 -2.26 7.44 -1.78
CA ASP A 78 -2.38 8.90 -1.63
C ASP A 78 -1.22 9.56 -0.88
N TYR A 79 -0.49 8.78 -0.09
CA TYR A 79 0.71 9.23 0.62
C TYR A 79 1.98 9.08 -0.23
N ASP A 80 1.83 8.79 -1.52
CA ASP A 80 2.92 8.49 -2.45
C ASP A 80 3.76 7.27 -1.99
N GLY A 81 3.17 6.36 -1.21
CA GLY A 81 3.88 5.18 -0.67
C GLY A 81 4.41 4.26 -1.76
N HIS A 82 3.72 4.20 -2.90
CA HIS A 82 4.12 3.44 -4.08
C HIS A 82 5.34 4.06 -4.80
N CYS A 83 5.66 5.33 -4.52
CA CYS A 83 6.83 6.03 -5.07
C CYS A 83 8.11 5.83 -4.23
N LEU A 84 8.02 5.17 -3.07
CA LEU A 84 9.15 5.02 -2.16
C LEU A 84 10.24 4.11 -2.72
N LYS A 85 11.50 4.47 -2.52
CA LYS A 85 12.66 3.64 -2.87
C LYS A 85 12.92 2.61 -1.78
N VAL A 86 12.49 1.37 -2.06
CA VAL A 86 12.61 0.24 -1.13
C VAL A 86 13.46 -0.88 -1.72
N SER A 87 14.12 -1.65 -0.88
CA SER A 87 15.05 -2.70 -1.32
C SER A 87 14.36 -3.97 -1.83
N ASP A 88 13.28 -4.42 -1.17
CA ASP A 88 12.50 -5.59 -1.57
C ASP A 88 11.00 -5.38 -1.25
N PRO A 89 10.17 -5.04 -2.25
CA PRO A 89 8.75 -4.80 -2.04
C PRO A 89 7.90 -6.08 -2.01
N TYR A 90 8.43 -7.25 -2.43
CA TYR A 90 7.62 -8.46 -2.59
C TYR A 90 6.93 -8.94 -1.30
N PRO A 91 7.58 -8.95 -0.12
CA PRO A 91 6.90 -9.33 1.13
C PRO A 91 5.69 -8.45 1.45
N PHE A 92 5.81 -7.14 1.21
CA PHE A 92 4.71 -6.20 1.39
C PHE A 92 3.59 -6.44 0.38
N LEU A 93 3.94 -6.56 -0.91
CA LEU A 93 2.97 -6.79 -2.00
C LEU A 93 2.20 -8.10 -1.80
N GLY A 94 2.88 -9.17 -1.43
CA GLY A 94 2.25 -10.47 -1.15
C GLY A 94 1.30 -10.41 0.06
N LEU A 95 1.70 -9.71 1.13
CA LEU A 95 0.81 -9.52 2.28
C LEU A 95 -0.41 -8.65 1.92
N LEU A 96 -0.21 -7.56 1.17
CA LEU A 96 -1.28 -6.66 0.75
C LEU A 96 -2.32 -7.40 -0.11
N LEU A 97 -1.86 -8.17 -1.10
CA LEU A 97 -2.71 -9.01 -1.94
C LEU A 97 -3.59 -9.95 -1.11
N ASN A 98 -3.00 -10.65 -0.13
CA ASN A 98 -3.73 -11.54 0.77
C ASN A 98 -4.75 -10.79 1.64
N ARG A 99 -4.38 -9.62 2.18
CA ARG A 99 -5.27 -8.81 3.02
C ARG A 99 -6.46 -8.24 2.24
N LEU A 100 -6.28 -7.98 0.94
CA LEU A 100 -7.34 -7.56 0.01
C LEU A 100 -8.20 -8.74 -0.49
N GLU A 101 -7.81 -9.98 -0.19
CA GLU A 101 -8.46 -11.20 -0.67
C GLU A 101 -8.55 -11.23 -2.20
N LEU A 102 -7.53 -10.71 -2.90
CA LEU A 102 -7.46 -10.73 -4.36
C LEU A 102 -6.89 -12.06 -4.86
N SER A 103 -7.41 -12.52 -5.99
CA SER A 103 -6.96 -13.73 -6.68
C SER A 103 -6.20 -13.34 -7.95
N LEU A 104 -5.04 -13.96 -8.16
CA LEU A 104 -4.27 -13.86 -9.41
C LEU A 104 -4.67 -14.95 -10.41
N ASP A 105 -5.61 -15.84 -10.06
CA ASP A 105 -6.02 -16.97 -10.89
C ASP A 105 -7.43 -16.80 -11.47
N SER A 106 -8.13 -15.71 -11.12
CA SER A 106 -9.51 -15.48 -11.52
C SER A 106 -9.79 -14.00 -11.73
N ASP A 107 -10.67 -13.70 -12.68
CA ASP A 107 -11.14 -12.34 -12.91
C ASP A 107 -11.88 -11.77 -11.70
N PRO A 108 -11.85 -10.44 -11.47
CA PRO A 108 -12.63 -9.78 -10.43
C PRO A 108 -14.13 -10.08 -10.55
N ALA A 109 -14.79 -10.40 -9.44
CA ALA A 109 -16.21 -10.75 -9.42
C ALA A 109 -17.13 -9.53 -9.28
N SER A 110 -16.58 -8.34 -8.99
CA SER A 110 -17.34 -7.09 -8.85
C SER A 110 -16.50 -5.87 -9.22
N LYS A 111 -17.17 -4.72 -9.40
CA LYS A 111 -16.51 -3.44 -9.68
C LYS A 111 -15.55 -2.99 -8.57
N ASP A 112 -15.91 -3.28 -7.31
CA ASP A 112 -15.06 -2.94 -6.17
C ASP A 112 -13.77 -3.76 -6.21
N GLU A 113 -13.87 -5.04 -6.59
CA GLU A 113 -12.70 -5.90 -6.78
C GLU A 113 -11.85 -5.48 -7.98
N GLU A 114 -12.49 -5.07 -9.08
CA GLU A 114 -11.82 -4.51 -10.26
C GLU A 114 -11.00 -3.27 -9.86
N MET A 115 -11.60 -2.31 -9.17
CA MET A 115 -10.91 -1.11 -8.67
C MET A 115 -9.79 -1.43 -7.67
N MET A 116 -10.02 -2.39 -6.76
CA MET A 116 -8.98 -2.86 -5.84
C MET A 116 -7.79 -3.44 -6.62
N PHE A 117 -8.07 -4.23 -7.65
CA PHE A 117 -7.03 -4.86 -8.47
C PHE A 117 -6.25 -3.82 -9.29
N GLU A 118 -6.92 -2.87 -9.94
CA GLU A 118 -6.28 -1.79 -10.70
C GLU A 118 -5.36 -0.92 -9.81
N THR A 119 -5.81 -0.64 -8.59
CA THR A 119 -5.00 0.12 -7.61
C THR A 119 -3.79 -0.71 -7.16
N PHE A 120 -4.00 -2.00 -6.87
CA PHE A 120 -2.91 -2.91 -6.51
C PHE A 120 -1.87 -3.03 -7.63
N ASP A 121 -2.30 -3.18 -8.89
CA ASP A 121 -1.43 -3.27 -10.06
C ASP A 121 -0.57 -2.01 -10.22
N SER A 122 -1.18 -0.83 -10.03
CA SER A 122 -0.45 0.45 -10.04
C SER A 122 0.63 0.52 -8.95
N ILE A 123 0.30 0.09 -7.73
CA ILE A 123 1.26 0.04 -6.60
C ILE A 123 2.38 -0.96 -6.89
N TYR A 124 2.02 -2.13 -7.41
CA TYR A 124 2.94 -3.21 -7.76
C TYR A 124 3.98 -2.75 -8.78
N ILE A 125 3.54 -2.17 -9.90
CA ILE A 125 4.44 -1.69 -10.95
C ILE A 125 5.39 -0.61 -10.41
N GLU A 126 4.85 0.41 -9.75
CA GLU A 126 5.64 1.55 -9.28
C GLU A 126 6.67 1.14 -8.21
N LEU A 127 6.30 0.27 -7.26
CA LEU A 127 7.26 -0.23 -6.27
C LEU A 127 8.37 -1.05 -6.91
N LEU A 128 8.08 -1.89 -7.91
CA LEU A 128 9.12 -2.64 -8.61
C LEU A 128 10.07 -1.74 -9.41
N ILE A 129 9.55 -0.67 -10.02
CA ILE A 129 10.37 0.34 -10.70
C ILE A 129 11.26 1.07 -9.70
N ASN A 130 10.69 1.56 -8.60
CA ASN A 130 11.42 2.34 -7.61
C ASN A 130 12.42 1.51 -6.78
N ALA A 131 12.18 0.20 -6.67
CA ALA A 131 13.15 -0.77 -6.13
C ALA A 131 14.26 -1.15 -7.14
N GLY A 132 14.14 -0.76 -8.40
CA GLY A 132 15.09 -1.10 -9.46
C GLY A 132 15.01 -2.56 -9.92
N ILE A 133 13.90 -3.24 -9.65
CA ILE A 133 13.64 -4.63 -10.06
C ILE A 133 13.15 -4.66 -11.51
N VAL A 134 12.31 -3.70 -11.88
CA VAL A 134 11.80 -3.50 -13.24
C VAL A 134 12.34 -2.17 -13.76
N LYS A 135 12.73 -2.12 -15.04
CA LYS A 135 13.11 -0.85 -15.66
C LYS A 135 11.87 -0.07 -16.08
N ARG A 136 11.94 1.26 -16.00
CA ARG A 136 10.81 2.15 -16.32
C ARG A 136 10.34 2.01 -17.78
N ASP A 137 11.20 1.63 -18.72
CA ASP A 137 10.85 1.39 -20.13
C ASP A 137 10.33 -0.04 -20.40
N GLU A 138 10.41 -0.93 -19.41
CA GLU A 138 10.01 -2.35 -19.49
C GLU A 138 8.75 -2.62 -18.62
N TYR A 139 8.08 -1.58 -18.11
CA TYR A 139 6.97 -1.75 -17.15
C TYR A 139 5.76 -2.48 -17.73
N PHE A 140 5.54 -2.42 -19.05
CA PHE A 140 4.48 -3.16 -19.73
C PHE A 140 4.63 -4.68 -19.60
N ASP A 141 5.85 -5.16 -19.32
CA ASP A 141 6.13 -6.58 -19.10
C ASP A 141 5.96 -6.98 -17.61
N ALA A 142 5.80 -6.00 -16.71
CA ALA A 142 5.54 -6.25 -15.30
C ALA A 142 4.05 -6.54 -15.10
N ASN A 143 3.72 -7.79 -14.80
CA ASN A 143 2.35 -8.23 -14.62
C ASN A 143 2.23 -9.10 -13.35
N PRO A 144 1.39 -8.71 -12.37
CA PRO A 144 1.25 -9.45 -11.11
C PRO A 144 0.70 -10.87 -11.32
N TYR A 145 -0.11 -11.13 -12.36
CA TYR A 145 -0.65 -12.46 -12.69
C TYR A 145 0.43 -13.48 -13.03
N THR A 146 1.57 -13.03 -13.57
CA THR A 146 2.66 -13.89 -14.05
C THR A 146 3.94 -13.81 -13.21
N ASP A 147 4.00 -12.96 -12.18
CA ASP A 147 5.18 -12.82 -11.35
C ASP A 147 5.25 -13.93 -10.27
N GLU A 148 6.14 -14.88 -10.49
CA GLU A 148 6.38 -16.00 -9.57
C GLU A 148 6.90 -15.57 -8.20
N LYS A 149 7.65 -14.46 -8.09
CA LYS A 149 8.09 -13.95 -6.78
C LYS A 149 6.92 -13.39 -5.99
N LEU A 150 5.98 -12.72 -6.64
CA LEU A 150 4.75 -12.26 -5.99
C LEU A 150 3.92 -13.43 -5.47
N LYS A 151 3.73 -14.48 -6.29
CA LYS A 151 3.01 -15.70 -5.88
C LYS A 151 3.66 -16.35 -4.65
N ILE A 152 4.97 -16.54 -4.67
CA ILE A 152 5.73 -17.08 -3.53
C ILE A 152 5.57 -16.20 -2.28
N ALA A 153 5.60 -14.87 -2.43
CA ALA A 153 5.43 -13.96 -1.31
C ALA A 153 4.01 -14.00 -0.73
N ALA A 154 2.99 -14.11 -1.58
CA ALA A 154 1.60 -14.27 -1.15
C ALA A 154 1.40 -15.59 -0.40
N GLU A 155 1.97 -16.70 -0.86
CA GLU A 155 1.86 -18.00 -0.18
C GLU A 155 2.50 -18.02 1.21
N LYS A 156 3.64 -17.32 1.40
CA LYS A 156 4.33 -17.22 2.68
C LYS A 156 3.58 -16.39 3.74
N ASN A 157 2.63 -15.57 3.32
CA ASN A 157 1.87 -14.65 4.17
C ASN A 157 0.40 -15.08 4.35
N LYS A 158 0.05 -16.33 4.02
CA LYS A 158 -1.24 -16.94 4.37
C LYS A 158 -1.22 -17.44 5.82
#